data_AF-A0A5J6LBE6-F1
#
_entry.id   AF-A0A5J6LBE6-F1
#
_cell.length_a   1.000
_cell.length_b   1.000
_cell.length_c   1.000
_cell.angle_alpha   90.00
_cell.angle_beta   90.00
_cell.angle_gamma   90.00
#
_symmetry.space_group_name_H-M   'P 1'
#
loop_
_entity.id
_entity.type
_entity.pdbx_description
1 polymer ?
#
loop_
_entity_poly.entity_id
_entity_poly.type
_entity_poly.pdbx_seq_one_letter_code
_entity_poly.pdbx_strand_id
1 'polypeptide(L)'
;MNLSRCPVCHSRLHLDALVQDESGRDLLALLAKLDRSAGAALVSYLSLFRSKQRDLANDRALRIANEALALAPLNILVPALVQTVEQLRSKQQAGDFKPLSNHRYLTRVLEGYGHSQAQPEGDILQLPSDMQTENVTRAGRRSAVSAAVMDIKDTDW
;
A
#
# COMPACT_ATOMS: atom_id res chain seq x y z
N MET A 1 -1.77 -8.72 26.00
CA MET A 1 -0.38 -8.59 25.51
C MET A 1 0.22 -7.38 26.21
N ASN A 2 1.27 -7.54 27.02
CA ASN A 2 1.96 -6.38 27.60
C ASN A 2 2.90 -5.82 26.53
N LEU A 3 2.87 -4.51 26.28
CA LEU A 3 3.72 -3.85 25.26
C LEU A 3 5.21 -4.21 25.43
N SER A 4 5.64 -4.37 26.67
CA SER A 4 7.00 -4.71 27.11
C SER A 4 7.31 -6.22 27.16
N ARG A 5 6.40 -7.11 26.74
CA ARG A 5 6.62 -8.56 26.78
C ARG A 5 6.73 -9.11 25.37
N CYS A 6 7.89 -9.70 25.04
CA CYS A 6 8.08 -10.34 23.75
C CYS A 6 7.13 -11.54 23.58
N PRO A 7 6.32 -11.61 22.51
CA PRO A 7 5.41 -12.73 22.29
C PRO A 7 6.14 -14.03 21.92
N VAL A 8 7.39 -13.95 21.46
CA VAL A 8 8.18 -15.09 20.99
C VAL A 8 8.97 -15.73 22.14
N CYS A 9 9.82 -14.96 22.83
CA CYS A 9 10.70 -15.48 23.89
C CYS A 9 10.25 -15.14 25.31
N HIS A 10 9.14 -14.40 25.46
CA HIS A 10 8.56 -14.03 26.75
C HIS A 10 9.42 -13.15 27.67
N SER A 11 10.54 -12.63 27.18
CA SER A 11 11.35 -11.63 27.87
C SER A 11 10.53 -10.38 28.20
N ARG A 12 10.86 -9.75 29.32
CA ARG A 12 10.29 -8.47 29.76
C ARG A 12 11.33 -7.38 29.55
N LEU A 13 10.99 -6.34 28.80
CA LEU A 13 11.86 -5.21 28.50
C LEU A 13 11.17 -3.93 28.98
N HIS A 14 11.78 -3.21 29.90
CA HIS A 14 11.24 -1.91 30.30
C HIS A 14 11.32 -0.92 29.13
N LEU A 15 10.37 0.02 29.04
CA LEU A 15 10.29 0.92 27.89
C LEU A 15 11.52 1.85 27.83
N ASP A 16 11.97 2.34 28.98
CA ASP A 16 13.22 3.11 29.13
C ASP A 16 14.44 2.29 28.71
N ALA A 17 14.47 0.98 28.96
CA ALA A 17 15.54 0.09 28.48
C ALA A 17 15.59 -0.01 26.95
N LEU A 18 14.46 0.20 26.26
CA LEU A 18 14.41 0.20 24.78
C LEU A 18 14.89 1.52 24.16
N VAL A 19 14.88 2.63 24.91
CA VAL A 19 15.24 3.99 24.45
C VAL A 19 16.34 4.62 25.31
N GLN A 20 17.35 3.83 25.67
CA GLN A 20 18.49 4.28 26.48
C GLN A 20 19.35 5.31 25.74
N ASP A 21 19.50 5.15 24.43
CA ASP A 21 20.20 6.11 23.58
C ASP A 21 19.27 7.27 23.13
N GLU A 22 19.91 8.38 22.76
CA GLU A 22 19.21 9.59 22.31
C GLU A 22 18.38 9.33 21.05
N SER A 23 18.96 8.68 20.04
CA SER A 23 18.25 8.38 18.81
C SER A 23 17.05 7.45 18.99
N GLY A 24 17.13 6.50 19.93
CA GLY A 24 16.00 5.67 20.33
C GLY A 24 14.85 6.49 20.92
N ARG A 25 15.17 7.48 21.78
CA ARG A 25 14.16 8.41 22.33
C ARG A 25 13.53 9.27 21.24
N ASP A 26 14.35 9.82 20.35
CA ASP A 26 13.88 10.67 19.26
C ASP A 26 13.03 9.89 18.25
N LEU A 27 13.39 8.65 17.96
CA LEU A 27 12.59 7.77 17.11
C LEU A 27 11.25 7.45 17.76
N LEU A 28 11.22 7.16 19.07
CA LEU A 28 9.97 6.94 19.79
C LEU A 28 9.11 8.21 19.83
N ALA A 29 9.71 9.37 20.06
CA ALA A 29 9.02 10.66 20.04
C ALA A 29 8.45 10.99 18.66
N LEU A 30 9.17 10.68 17.59
CA LEU A 30 8.69 10.80 16.21
C LEU A 30 7.48 9.90 15.96
N LEU A 31 7.56 8.63 16.34
CA LEU A 31 6.45 7.68 16.17
C LEU A 31 5.22 8.07 16.99
N ALA A 32 5.41 8.63 18.19
CA ALA A 32 4.31 9.06 19.06
C ALA A 32 3.52 10.26 18.51
N LYS A 33 4.09 11.04 17.58
CA LYS A 33 3.42 12.18 16.92
C LYS A 33 2.57 11.75 15.72
N LEU A 34 2.78 10.53 15.22
CA LEU A 34 2.06 10.02 14.06
C LEU A 34 0.74 9.39 14.48
N ASP A 35 -0.25 9.42 13.58
CA ASP A 35 -1.45 8.62 13.78
C ASP A 35 -1.13 7.11 13.70
N ARG A 36 -2.09 6.28 14.12
CA ARG A 36 -1.93 4.83 14.21
C ARG A 36 -1.53 4.21 12.86
N SER A 37 -2.13 4.66 11.76
CA SER A 37 -1.85 4.13 10.42
C SER A 37 -0.45 4.49 9.94
N ALA A 38 -0.06 5.76 10.08
CA ALA A 38 1.24 6.26 9.68
C ALA A 38 2.36 5.62 10.51
N GLY A 39 2.19 5.55 11.83
CA GLY A 39 3.14 4.88 12.71
C GLY A 39 3.32 3.40 12.36
N ALA A 40 2.22 2.66 12.14
CA ALA A 40 2.29 1.24 11.79
C ALA A 40 2.93 0.99 10.41
N ALA A 41 2.61 1.82 9.42
CA ALA A 41 3.19 1.74 8.07
C ALA A 41 4.70 2.04 8.12
N LEU A 42 5.11 3.08 8.84
CA LEU A 42 6.51 3.46 8.97
C LEU A 42 7.35 2.41 9.69
N VAL A 43 6.86 1.86 10.81
CA VAL A 43 7.53 0.77 11.53
C VAL A 43 7.69 -0.47 10.64
N SER A 44 6.65 -0.82 9.88
CA SER A 44 6.70 -1.93 8.93
C SER A 44 7.72 -1.69 7.82
N TYR A 45 7.81 -0.46 7.32
CA TYR A 45 8.78 -0.07 6.31
C TYR A 45 10.23 -0.12 6.83
N LEU A 46 10.50 0.37 8.05
CA LEU A 46 11.83 0.31 8.67
C LEU A 46 12.35 -1.13 8.79
N SER A 47 11.45 -2.11 8.99
CA SER A 47 11.82 -3.52 9.06
C SER A 47 12.50 -4.05 7.79
N LEU A 48 12.25 -3.43 6.63
CA LEU A 48 12.85 -3.80 5.34
C LEU A 48 14.35 -3.47 5.23
N PHE A 49 14.88 -2.62 6.13
CA PHE A 49 16.29 -2.24 6.16
C PHE A 49 17.12 -3.11 7.11
N ARG A 50 16.46 -3.96 7.91
CA ARG A 50 17.11 -4.88 8.83
C ARG A 50 17.72 -6.05 8.05
N SER A 51 18.96 -6.41 8.36
CA SER A 51 19.59 -7.60 7.78
C SER A 51 19.24 -8.85 8.59
N LYS A 52 19.48 -10.04 8.02
CA LYS A 52 19.26 -11.30 8.75
C LYS A 52 20.17 -11.47 9.98
N GLN A 53 21.35 -10.84 9.96
CA GLN A 53 22.39 -11.04 10.97
C GLN A 53 22.47 -9.90 11.99
N ARG A 54 21.97 -8.70 11.66
CA ARG A 54 22.13 -7.53 12.52
C ARG A 54 20.87 -6.68 12.53
N ASP A 55 20.57 -6.19 13.72
CA ASP A 55 19.50 -5.22 13.94
C ASP A 55 19.81 -3.88 13.29
N LEU A 56 18.74 -3.13 13.02
CA LEU A 56 18.82 -1.77 12.54
C LEU A 56 19.15 -0.87 13.72
N ALA A 57 20.30 -0.19 13.66
CA ALA A 57 20.69 0.77 14.69
C ALA A 57 19.70 1.95 14.75
N ASN A 58 19.43 2.45 15.96
CA ASN A 58 18.45 3.52 16.20
C ASN A 58 18.78 4.81 15.44
N ASP A 59 20.05 5.27 15.42
CA ASP A 59 20.48 6.43 14.63
C ASP A 59 20.10 6.29 13.15
N ARG A 60 20.34 5.10 12.60
CA ARG A 60 20.04 4.80 11.20
C ARG A 60 18.53 4.72 10.97
N ALA A 61 17.78 4.11 11.89
CA ALA A 61 16.33 4.02 11.82
C ALA A 61 15.69 5.42 11.87
N LEU A 62 16.14 6.28 12.77
CA LEU A 62 15.69 7.67 12.90
C LEU A 62 15.96 8.46 11.62
N ARG A 63 17.16 8.34 11.04
CA ARG A 63 17.48 9.00 9.77
C ARG A 63 16.56 8.52 8.64
N ILE A 64 16.42 7.20 8.45
CA ILE A 64 15.56 6.61 7.41
C ILE A 64 14.09 7.04 7.62
N ALA A 65 13.63 7.12 8.86
CA ALA A 65 12.27 7.55 9.19
C ALA A 65 12.02 9.01 8.78
N ASN A 66 12.93 9.92 9.16
CA ASN A 66 12.83 11.33 8.78
C ASN A 66 12.94 11.53 7.26
N GLU A 67 13.88 10.84 6.60
CA GLU A 67 14.02 10.86 5.14
C GLU A 67 12.74 10.39 4.46
N ALA A 68 12.12 9.29 4.91
CA ALA A 68 10.86 8.79 4.34
C ALA A 68 9.70 9.77 4.53
N LEU A 69 9.55 10.36 5.73
CA LEU A 69 8.51 11.34 6.02
C LEU A 69 8.66 12.63 5.21
N ALA A 70 9.87 12.97 4.79
CA ALA A 70 10.14 14.13 3.95
C ALA A 70 9.81 13.91 2.46
N LEU A 71 9.60 12.67 2.00
CA LEU A 71 9.37 12.37 0.58
C LEU A 71 7.99 12.79 0.07
N ALA A 72 6.96 12.71 0.91
CA ALA A 72 5.57 12.94 0.50
C ALA A 72 4.68 13.23 1.72
N PRO A 73 3.54 13.92 1.55
CA PRO A 73 2.57 14.11 2.62
C PRO A 73 1.93 12.77 3.03
N LEU A 74 1.50 12.68 4.30
CA LEU A 74 1.06 11.41 4.92
C LEU A 74 -0.08 10.71 4.15
N ASN A 75 -1.02 11.46 3.57
CA ASN A 75 -2.14 10.91 2.80
C ASN A 75 -1.68 10.10 1.57
N ILE A 76 -0.52 10.43 0.98
CA ILE A 76 0.08 9.70 -0.15
C ILE A 76 1.14 8.72 0.34
N LEU A 77 1.91 9.11 1.37
CA LEU A 77 3.02 8.32 1.87
C LEU A 77 2.56 7.01 2.53
N VAL A 78 1.51 7.05 3.35
CA VAL A 78 1.01 5.86 4.06
C VAL A 78 0.62 4.72 3.11
N PRO A 79 -0.24 4.92 2.09
CA PRO A 79 -0.56 3.84 1.16
C PRO A 79 0.67 3.37 0.36
N ALA A 80 1.59 4.28 -0.01
CA ALA A 80 2.82 3.92 -0.71
C ALA A 80 3.77 3.05 0.15
N LEU A 81 3.90 3.35 1.45
CA LEU A 81 4.68 2.54 2.40
C LEU A 81 4.09 1.13 2.52
N VAL A 82 2.76 1.02 2.67
CA VAL A 82 2.06 -0.26 2.75
C VAL A 82 2.26 -1.08 1.48
N GLN A 83 2.07 -0.48 0.30
CA GLN A 83 2.30 -1.14 -0.98
C GLN A 83 3.75 -1.62 -1.10
N THR A 84 4.73 -0.79 -0.73
CA THR A 84 6.15 -1.13 -0.80
C THR A 84 6.48 -2.33 0.10
N VAL A 85 5.95 -2.35 1.32
CA VAL A 85 6.14 -3.47 2.26
C VAL A 85 5.55 -4.76 1.70
N GLU A 86 4.34 -4.71 1.15
CA GLU A 86 3.69 -5.91 0.61
C GLU A 86 4.44 -6.49 -0.60
N GLN A 87 4.87 -5.62 -1.53
CA GLN A 87 5.68 -6.02 -2.69
C GLN A 87 7.03 -6.63 -2.30
N LEU A 88 7.63 -6.22 -1.19
CA LEU A 88 8.90 -6.76 -0.72
C LEU A 88 8.73 -8.01 0.14
N ARG A 89 7.61 -8.13 0.86
CA ARG A 89 7.26 -9.36 1.60
C ARG A 89 7.01 -10.53 0.67
N SER A 90 6.35 -10.33 -0.47
CA SER A 90 6.19 -11.40 -1.47
C SER A 90 7.56 -11.89 -1.99
N LYS A 91 8.51 -10.98 -2.21
CA LYS A 91 9.91 -11.32 -2.55
C LYS A 91 10.65 -12.04 -1.42
N GLN A 92 10.38 -11.69 -0.16
CA GLN A 92 10.93 -12.41 1.00
C GLN A 92 10.48 -13.86 1.04
N GLN A 93 9.20 -14.10 0.79
CA GLN A 93 8.64 -15.46 0.74
C GLN A 93 9.22 -16.27 -0.43
N ALA A 94 9.53 -15.62 -1.56
CA ALA A 94 10.20 -16.24 -2.70
C ALA A 94 11.70 -16.51 -2.49
N GLY A 95 12.31 -16.01 -1.41
CA GLY A 95 13.71 -16.26 -1.05
C GLY A 95 14.75 -15.28 -1.63
N ASP A 96 14.36 -14.38 -2.54
CA ASP A 96 15.25 -13.43 -3.23
C ASP A 96 15.29 -12.03 -2.58
N PHE A 97 15.03 -11.94 -1.28
CA PHE A 97 15.01 -10.65 -0.60
C PHE A 97 16.39 -10.24 -0.09
N LYS A 98 16.82 -9.06 -0.56
CA LYS A 98 17.94 -8.30 0.01
C LYS A 98 17.42 -7.10 0.80
N PRO A 99 17.94 -6.86 2.02
CA PRO A 99 17.60 -5.67 2.80
C PRO A 99 17.85 -4.38 2.02
N LEU A 100 16.97 -3.41 2.21
CA LEU A 100 17.09 -2.12 1.56
C LEU A 100 18.29 -1.32 2.10
N SER A 101 18.92 -0.56 1.20
CA SER A 101 19.96 0.40 1.55
C SER A 101 19.51 1.86 1.44
N ASN A 102 18.46 2.13 0.66
CA ASN A 102 17.95 3.46 0.35
C ASN A 102 16.45 3.43 0.00
N HIS A 103 15.87 4.60 -0.26
CA HIS A 103 14.45 4.80 -0.53
C HIS A 103 14.02 4.59 -1.99
N ARG A 104 14.89 4.13 -2.91
CA ARG A 104 14.58 4.07 -4.36
C ARG A 104 13.31 3.29 -4.69
N TYR A 105 13.03 2.21 -3.98
CA TYR A 105 11.79 1.45 -4.14
C TYR A 105 10.55 2.28 -3.77
N LEU A 106 10.61 2.99 -2.65
CA LEU A 106 9.52 3.85 -2.19
C LEU A 106 9.32 5.03 -3.14
N THR A 107 10.39 5.66 -3.61
CA THR A 107 10.33 6.75 -4.60
C THR A 107 9.62 6.28 -5.88
N ARG A 108 9.96 5.09 -6.40
CA ARG A 108 9.29 4.52 -7.58
C ARG A 108 7.80 4.24 -7.36
N VAL A 109 7.43 3.80 -6.16
CA VAL A 109 6.02 3.60 -5.81
C VAL A 109 5.30 4.96 -5.76
N LEU A 110 5.89 5.96 -5.12
CA LEU A 110 5.35 7.32 -5.04
C LEU A 110 5.18 7.99 -6.41
N GLU A 111 6.13 7.78 -7.32
CA GLU A 111 5.98 8.21 -8.72
C GLU A 111 4.70 7.64 -9.33
N GLY A 112 4.40 6.36 -9.09
CA GLY A 112 3.14 5.73 -9.53
C GLY A 112 1.89 6.46 -9.01
N TYR A 113 1.87 6.89 -7.75
CA TYR A 113 0.76 7.67 -7.18
C TYR A 113 0.62 9.05 -7.82
N GLY A 114 1.72 9.70 -8.20
CA GLY A 114 1.70 10.96 -8.93
C GLY A 114 1.05 10.86 -10.32
N HIS A 115 1.19 9.71 -10.98
CA HIS A 115 0.54 9.45 -12.28
C HIS A 115 -0.93 9.07 -12.11
N SER A 116 -1.30 8.38 -11.01
CA SER A 116 -2.68 8.01 -10.70
C SER A 116 -3.54 9.22 -10.29
N GLN A 117 -2.97 10.22 -9.63
CA GLN A 117 -3.69 11.46 -9.27
C GLN A 117 -3.78 12.48 -10.42
N ALA A 118 -3.02 12.28 -11.50
CA ALA A 118 -3.09 13.13 -12.69
C ALA A 118 -4.25 12.79 -13.64
N GLN A 119 -5.13 11.84 -13.27
CA GLN A 119 -6.45 11.74 -13.88
C GLN A 119 -7.40 12.69 -13.12
N PRO A 120 -7.77 13.84 -13.70
CA PRO A 120 -8.76 14.69 -13.07
C PRO A 120 -10.10 13.95 -13.02
N GLU A 121 -10.79 14.09 -11.90
CA GLU A 121 -12.24 13.90 -11.85
C GLU A 121 -12.87 14.82 -12.91
N GLY A 122 -13.44 14.23 -13.96
CA GLY A 122 -14.20 14.96 -14.97
C GLY A 122 -13.83 14.60 -16.40
N ASP A 123 -14.28 13.42 -16.87
CA ASP A 123 -14.95 13.37 -18.18
C ASP A 123 -15.83 12.12 -18.25
N ILE A 124 -17.14 12.32 -18.04
CA ILE A 124 -18.16 11.36 -18.44
C ILE A 124 -18.29 11.52 -19.96
N LEU A 125 -17.37 10.97 -20.76
CA LEU A 125 -17.53 10.85 -22.22
C LEU A 125 -16.45 9.90 -22.80
N GLN A 126 -16.59 8.61 -22.53
CA GLN A 126 -16.08 7.60 -23.45
C GLN A 126 -17.12 6.48 -23.56
N LEU A 127 -17.99 6.61 -24.57
CA LEU A 127 -18.79 5.47 -25.03
C LEU A 127 -17.86 4.35 -25.51
N PRO A 128 -18.24 3.07 -25.33
CA PRO A 128 -17.44 1.94 -25.77
C PRO A 128 -17.20 1.97 -27.28
N SER A 129 -15.94 2.04 -27.66
CA SER A 129 -15.49 1.84 -29.04
C SER A 129 -15.29 0.34 -29.24
N ASP A 130 -16.38 -0.37 -29.54
CA ASP A 130 -16.36 -1.64 -30.30
C ASP A 130 -17.81 -2.09 -30.61
N MET A 131 -18.45 -1.38 -31.54
CA MET A 131 -19.47 -1.98 -32.39
C MET A 131 -18.80 -2.34 -33.73
N GLN A 132 -18.28 -3.56 -33.83
CA GLN A 132 -17.97 -4.14 -35.13
C GLN A 132 -19.28 -4.55 -35.79
N THR A 133 -19.64 -3.83 -36.85
CA THR A 133 -20.76 -4.13 -37.73
C THR A 133 -20.45 -5.38 -38.55
N GLU A 134 -20.94 -6.54 -38.11
CA GLU A 134 -21.18 -7.66 -39.02
C GLU A 134 -22.48 -7.41 -39.81
N ASN A 135 -22.43 -7.65 -41.12
CA ASN A 135 -23.51 -7.43 -42.07
C ASN A 135 -24.72 -8.35 -41.79
N VAL A 136 -25.70 -7.85 -41.03
CA VAL A 136 -27.00 -8.52 -40.88
C VAL A 136 -27.98 -8.00 -41.93
N THR A 137 -28.39 -8.89 -42.84
CA THR A 137 -29.38 -8.63 -43.89
C THR A 137 -30.77 -8.34 -43.30
N ARG A 138 -31.60 -7.61 -44.08
CA ARG A 138 -32.90 -7.05 -43.69
C ARG A 138 -33.93 -8.06 -43.16
N ALA A 139 -33.73 -9.36 -43.38
CA ALA A 139 -34.56 -10.44 -42.84
C ALA A 139 -34.30 -10.77 -41.36
N GLY A 140 -33.10 -10.51 -40.83
CA GLY A 140 -32.72 -10.85 -39.45
C GLY A 140 -33.23 -9.88 -38.38
N ARG A 141 -33.62 -8.65 -38.76
CA ARG A 141 -34.07 -7.63 -37.79
C ARG A 141 -35.45 -7.91 -37.20
N ARG A 142 -36.30 -8.72 -37.84
CA ARG A 142 -37.66 -9.02 -37.33
C ARG A 142 -37.67 -10.17 -36.31
N SER A 143 -36.71 -11.10 -36.34
CA SER A 143 -36.67 -12.20 -35.36
C SER A 143 -36.08 -11.80 -34.01
N ALA A 144 -35.08 -10.90 -34.00
CA ALA A 144 -34.42 -10.44 -32.77
C ALA A 144 -35.34 -9.59 -31.87
N VAL A 145 -36.21 -8.76 -32.46
CA VAL A 145 -37.16 -7.94 -31.70
C VAL A 145 -38.27 -8.79 -31.07
N SER A 146 -38.73 -9.86 -31.74
CA SER A 146 -39.75 -10.75 -31.18
C SER A 146 -39.23 -11.68 -30.09
N ALA A 147 -37.92 -11.97 -30.05
CA ALA A 147 -37.32 -12.79 -28.99
C ALA A 147 -37.13 -12.02 -27.67
N ALA A 148 -36.85 -10.71 -27.74
CA ALA A 148 -36.56 -9.89 -26.55
C ALA A 148 -37.81 -9.40 -25.80
N VAL A 149 -39.00 -9.49 -26.40
CA VAL A 149 -40.27 -9.02 -25.78
C VAL A 149 -41.02 -10.12 -25.02
N MET A 150 -40.62 -11.40 -25.15
CA MET A 150 -41.40 -12.54 -24.63
C MET A 150 -40.94 -13.08 -23.25
N ASP A 151 -39.98 -12.47 -22.56
CA ASP A 151 -39.48 -12.97 -21.26
C ASP A 151 -39.73 -12.00 -20.08
N ILE A 152 -40.74 -11.14 -20.20
CA ILE A 152 -41.34 -10.49 -19.03
C ILE A 152 -42.39 -11.46 -18.50
N LYS A 153 -41.99 -12.36 -17.58
CA LYS A 153 -42.96 -13.09 -16.78
C LYS A 153 -43.59 -12.13 -15.78
N ASP A 154 -44.89 -11.87 -15.96
CA ASP A 154 -45.79 -11.29 -14.98
C ASP A 154 -45.49 -11.87 -13.59
N THR A 155 -44.96 -11.02 -12.70
CA THR A 155 -45.02 -11.28 -11.26
C THR A 155 -46.19 -10.47 -10.75
N ASP A 156 -47.32 -11.16 -10.60
CA ASP A 156 -48.53 -10.67 -9.95
C ASP A 156 -48.23 -10.26 -8.49
N TRP A 157 -48.57 -9.01 -8.15
CA TRP A 157 -48.79 -8.37 -6.83
C TRP A 157 -48.03 -8.88 -5.58
#